data_AF-A0A380RCE9-F1
#
_entry.id   AF-A0A380RCE9-F1
#
_cell.length_a   1.000
_cell.length_b   1.000
_cell.length_c   1.000
_cell.angle_alpha   90.00
_cell.angle_beta   90.00
_cell.angle_gamma   90.00
#
_symmetry.space_group_name_H-M   'P 1'
#
loop_
_entity.id
_entity.type
_entity.pdbx_description
1 polymer ?
#
loop_
_entity_poly.entity_id
_entity_poly.type
_entity_poly.pdbx_seq_one_letter_code
_entity_poly.pdbx_strand_id
1 'polypeptide(L)'
;MTLEESIALAEKFQKDLAQVESYDRQIKDNIAESKKPITINVRRRSMFRYFWPWILFSGTLLCLAQFLALIIMTKKPELLTLVTILAWAIPIGLLILGIVISKKKAKEDNGAYEIAKDMAEEKRVNLLEQSKELVSKKSQLEFQLAANPNFVLIPEDKRKSSSMARAKLFLQSGKATDFEDAMKKV
;
A
#
# COMPACT_ATOMS: atom_id res chain seq x y z
N MET A 1 45.55 -19.11 -15.69
CA MET A 1 45.01 -18.49 -14.47
C MET A 1 45.67 -19.17 -13.29
N THR A 2 46.23 -18.42 -12.36
CA THR A 2 46.85 -18.98 -11.15
C THR A 2 45.77 -19.50 -10.18
N LEU A 3 46.16 -20.32 -9.21
CA LEU A 3 45.24 -20.81 -8.16
C LEU A 3 44.66 -19.63 -7.37
N GLU A 4 45.49 -18.64 -7.01
CA GLU A 4 45.08 -17.44 -6.28
C GLU A 4 44.10 -16.59 -7.11
N GLU A 5 44.37 -16.39 -8.40
CA GLU A 5 43.44 -15.74 -9.32
C GLU A 5 42.11 -16.48 -9.42
N SER A 6 42.15 -17.82 -9.44
CA SER A 6 40.95 -18.66 -9.50
C SER A 6 40.10 -18.57 -8.23
N ILE A 7 40.75 -18.53 -7.06
CA ILE A 7 40.06 -18.35 -5.77
C ILE A 7 39.44 -16.94 -5.69
N ALA A 8 40.19 -15.91 -6.11
CA ALA A 8 39.69 -14.54 -6.14
C ALA A 8 38.49 -14.38 -7.10
N LEU A 9 38.56 -15.04 -8.26
CA LEU A 9 37.47 -15.08 -9.23
C LEU A 9 36.22 -15.76 -8.66
N ALA A 10 36.38 -16.94 -8.03
CA ALA A 10 35.29 -17.65 -7.37
C ALA A 10 34.64 -16.82 -6.25
N GLU A 11 35.45 -16.12 -5.46
CA GLU A 11 34.95 -15.24 -4.39
C GLU A 11 34.19 -14.04 -4.95
N LYS A 12 34.68 -13.43 -6.03
CA LYS A 12 34.00 -12.32 -6.69
C LYS A 12 32.64 -12.76 -7.23
N PHE A 13 32.59 -13.85 -8.00
CA PHE A 13 31.33 -14.38 -8.52
C PHE A 13 30.38 -14.85 -7.42
N GLN A 14 30.90 -15.38 -6.31
CA GLN A 14 30.08 -15.71 -5.15
C GLN A 14 29.38 -14.47 -4.58
N LYS A 15 30.12 -13.36 -4.42
CA LYS A 15 29.58 -12.09 -3.90
C LYS A 15 28.54 -11.50 -4.85
N ASP A 16 28.88 -11.42 -6.13
CA ASP A 16 28.00 -10.83 -7.15
C ASP A 16 26.69 -11.64 -7.31
N LEU A 17 26.77 -12.97 -7.38
CA LEU A 17 25.57 -13.83 -7.45
C LEU A 17 24.76 -13.81 -6.15
N ALA A 18 25.39 -13.74 -4.98
CA ALA A 18 24.68 -13.57 -3.72
C ALA A 18 23.91 -12.23 -3.67
N GLN A 19 24.47 -11.18 -4.28
CA GLN A 19 23.81 -9.88 -4.38
C GLN A 19 22.60 -9.93 -5.34
N VAL A 20 22.72 -10.62 -6.48
CA VAL A 20 21.57 -10.89 -7.39
C VAL A 20 20.47 -11.65 -6.66
N GLU A 21 20.81 -12.73 -5.95
CA GLU A 21 19.85 -13.52 -5.16
C GLU A 21 19.19 -12.68 -4.05
N SER A 22 19.94 -11.78 -3.42
CA SER A 22 19.43 -10.84 -2.42
C SER A 22 18.43 -9.85 -3.02
N TYR A 23 18.74 -9.29 -4.19
CA TYR A 23 17.80 -8.42 -4.91
C TYR A 23 16.52 -9.17 -5.29
N ASP A 24 16.60 -10.41 -5.75
CA ASP A 24 15.43 -11.21 -6.07
C ASP A 24 14.52 -11.46 -4.86
N ARG A 25 15.11 -11.71 -3.68
CA ARG A 25 14.34 -11.84 -2.43
C ARG A 25 13.67 -10.52 -2.07
N GLN A 26 14.43 -9.42 -2.05
CA GLN A 26 13.89 -8.10 -1.71
C GLN A 26 12.79 -7.64 -2.66
N ILE A 27 12.93 -7.89 -3.98
CA ILE A 27 11.89 -7.60 -4.98
C ILE A 27 10.63 -8.42 -4.68
N LYS A 28 10.77 -9.73 -4.43
CA LYS A 28 9.63 -10.59 -4.08
C LYS A 28 8.94 -10.14 -2.80
N ASP A 29 9.70 -9.80 -1.77
CA ASP A 29 9.18 -9.35 -0.49
C ASP A 29 8.46 -8.00 -0.62
N ASN A 30 9.03 -7.04 -1.36
CA ASN A 30 8.38 -5.75 -1.63
C ASN A 30 7.08 -5.91 -2.43
N ILE A 31 7.07 -6.78 -3.44
CA ILE A 31 5.87 -7.07 -4.24
C ILE A 31 4.82 -7.80 -3.37
N ALA A 32 5.23 -8.73 -2.51
CA ALA A 32 4.32 -9.41 -1.61
C ALA A 32 3.72 -8.45 -0.58
N GLU A 33 4.54 -7.58 0.01
CA GLU A 33 4.12 -6.59 1.00
C GLU A 33 3.18 -5.54 0.39
N SER A 34 3.49 -5.04 -0.81
CA SER A 34 2.62 -4.07 -1.51
C SER A 34 1.24 -4.65 -1.86
N LYS A 35 1.11 -5.97 -2.05
CA LYS A 35 -0.16 -6.66 -2.32
C LYS A 35 -0.99 -6.91 -1.06
N LYS A 36 -0.42 -6.83 0.14
CA LYS A 36 -1.19 -7.07 1.38
C LYS A 36 -2.30 -6.03 1.54
N PRO A 37 -3.50 -6.43 2.02
CA PRO A 37 -4.60 -5.49 2.24
C PRO A 37 -4.20 -4.42 3.26
N ILE A 38 -4.62 -3.18 3.01
CA ILE A 38 -4.35 -2.07 3.93
C ILE A 38 -5.21 -2.29 5.19
N THR A 39 -4.56 -2.57 6.30
CA THR A 39 -5.21 -2.63 7.62
C THR A 39 -5.22 -1.24 8.24
N ILE A 40 -6.35 -0.55 8.19
CA ILE A 40 -6.54 0.73 8.87
C ILE A 40 -7.19 0.47 10.22
N ASN A 41 -6.44 0.68 11.31
CA ASN A 41 -6.95 0.48 12.68
C ASN A 41 -7.89 1.60 13.15
N VAL A 42 -8.06 2.65 12.34
CA VAL A 42 -8.98 3.75 12.62
C VAL A 42 -10.34 3.43 12.01
N ARG A 43 -11.40 3.57 12.80
CA ARG A 43 -12.77 3.35 12.31
C ARG A 43 -13.30 4.58 11.59
N ARG A 44 -13.66 4.43 10.31
CA ARG A 44 -14.40 5.46 9.57
C ARG A 44 -15.78 5.69 10.19
N ARG A 45 -16.09 6.95 10.49
CA ARG A 45 -17.40 7.39 10.98
C ARG A 45 -18.30 7.79 9.81
N SER A 46 -19.52 7.26 9.81
CA SER A 46 -20.53 7.64 8.81
C SER A 46 -21.10 9.02 9.11
N MET A 47 -21.34 9.81 8.07
CA MET A 47 -22.06 11.08 8.14
C MET A 47 -23.43 10.93 8.81
N PHE A 48 -24.09 9.78 8.59
CA PHE A 48 -25.42 9.51 9.12
C PHE A 48 -25.48 9.59 10.65
N ARG A 49 -24.38 9.22 11.33
CA ARG A 49 -24.29 9.32 12.79
C ARG A 49 -24.52 10.74 13.30
N TYR A 50 -24.05 11.74 12.56
CA TYR A 50 -24.20 13.15 12.92
C TYR A 50 -25.48 13.76 12.36
N PHE A 51 -26.02 13.18 11.29
CA PHE A 51 -27.24 13.64 10.65
C PHE A 51 -28.50 13.15 11.38
N TRP A 52 -28.43 12.00 12.03
CA TRP A 52 -29.56 11.38 12.73
C TRP A 52 -30.32 12.31 13.70
N PRO A 53 -29.66 13.11 14.55
CA PRO A 53 -30.37 14.07 15.40
C PRO A 53 -31.19 15.09 14.62
N TRP A 54 -30.71 15.54 13.45
CA TRP A 54 -31.43 16.50 12.61
C TRP A 54 -32.71 15.92 12.01
N ILE A 55 -32.70 14.63 11.66
CA ILE A 55 -33.90 13.92 11.21
C ILE A 55 -34.95 13.89 12.34
N LEU A 56 -34.51 13.56 13.56
CA LEU A 56 -35.41 13.53 14.72
C LEU A 56 -35.96 14.92 15.03
N PHE A 57 -35.12 15.95 15.07
CA PHE A 57 -35.56 17.33 15.32
C PHE A 57 -36.53 17.80 14.24
N SER A 58 -36.20 17.67 12.96
CA SER A 58 -37.10 18.06 11.87
C SER A 58 -38.42 17.29 11.88
N GLY A 59 -38.40 15.99 12.21
CA GLY A 59 -39.60 15.16 12.35
C GLY A 59 -40.50 15.63 13.50
N THR A 60 -39.93 15.89 14.68
CA THR A 60 -40.69 16.42 15.82
C THR A 60 -41.26 17.81 15.55
N LEU A 61 -40.50 18.69 14.90
CA LEU A 61 -40.95 20.04 14.54
C LEU A 61 -42.11 20.00 13.54
N LEU A 62 -42.03 19.12 12.54
CA LEU A 62 -43.10 18.92 11.56
C LEU A 62 -44.38 18.39 12.24
N CYS A 63 -44.26 17.42 13.14
CA CYS A 63 -45.39 16.89 13.90
C CYS A 63 -46.05 17.97 14.77
N LEU A 64 -45.24 18.79 15.47
CA LEU A 64 -45.72 19.89 16.29
C LEU A 64 -46.44 20.95 15.44
N ALA A 65 -45.88 21.29 14.28
CA ALA A 65 -46.45 22.28 13.38
C ALA A 65 -47.77 21.79 12.75
N GLN A 66 -47.88 20.51 12.42
CA GLN A 66 -49.15 19.90 11.96
C GLN A 66 -50.21 19.90 13.07
N PHE A 67 -49.82 19.58 14.30
CA PHE A 67 -50.73 19.66 15.45
C PHE A 67 -51.25 21.09 15.68
N LEU A 68 -50.37 22.09 15.59
CA LEU A 68 -50.76 23.51 15.68
C LEU A 68 -51.67 23.94 14.52
N ALA A 69 -51.41 23.47 13.29
CA ALA A 69 -52.24 23.75 12.13
C ALA A 69 -53.68 23.23 12.32
N LEU A 70 -53.86 22.04 12.90
CA LEU A 70 -55.19 21.49 13.24
C LEU A 70 -55.94 22.38 14.24
N ILE A 71 -55.25 22.89 15.26
CA ILE A 71 -55.86 23.80 16.24
C ILE A 71 -56.24 25.13 15.57
N ILE A 72 -55.38 25.69 14.73
CA ILE A 72 -55.58 26.98 14.06
C ILE A 72 -56.70 26.89 13.02
N MET A 73 -56.85 25.76 12.32
CA MET A 73 -57.95 25.51 11.38
C MET A 73 -59.33 25.75 12.02
N THR A 74 -59.49 25.41 13.30
CA THR A 74 -60.76 25.59 14.03
C THR A 74 -61.02 27.03 14.49
N LYS A 75 -59.98 27.88 14.58
CA LYS A 75 -60.09 29.22 15.19
C LYS A 75 -59.82 30.38 14.24
N LYS A 76 -58.88 30.24 13.30
CA LYS A 76 -58.42 31.31 12.40
C LYS A 76 -57.97 30.72 11.04
N PRO A 77 -58.91 30.40 10.14
CA PRO A 77 -58.61 29.75 8.87
C PRO A 77 -57.71 30.59 7.94
N GLU A 78 -57.77 31.92 8.05
CA GLU A 78 -56.93 32.85 7.28
C GLU A 78 -55.42 32.67 7.55
N LEU A 79 -55.05 32.18 8.73
CA LEU A 79 -53.65 31.93 9.11
C LEU A 79 -53.16 30.53 8.71
N LEU A 80 -54.05 29.63 8.28
CA LEU A 80 -53.73 28.23 8.02
C LEU A 80 -52.67 28.08 6.92
N THR A 81 -52.79 28.85 5.83
CA THR A 81 -51.88 28.79 4.68
C THR A 81 -50.46 29.22 5.05
N LEU A 82 -50.32 30.23 5.92
CA LEU A 82 -49.02 30.71 6.38
C LEU A 82 -48.36 29.69 7.32
N VAL A 83 -49.15 29.08 8.22
CA VAL A 83 -48.67 28.05 9.14
C VAL A 83 -48.24 26.78 8.40
N THR A 84 -48.98 26.35 7.37
CA THR A 84 -48.61 25.16 6.59
C THR A 84 -47.34 25.41 5.77
N ILE A 85 -47.16 26.57 5.15
CA ILE A 85 -45.91 26.91 4.45
C ILE A 85 -44.71 26.88 5.41
N LEU A 86 -44.84 27.50 6.58
CA LEU A 86 -43.78 27.51 7.60
C LEU A 86 -43.50 26.11 8.17
N ALA A 87 -44.54 25.29 8.35
CA ALA A 87 -44.45 23.92 8.85
C ALA A 87 -43.58 23.02 7.96
N TRP A 88 -43.51 23.29 6.65
CA TRP A 88 -42.65 22.58 5.72
C TRP A 88 -41.29 23.28 5.52
N ALA A 89 -41.28 24.60 5.40
CA ALA A 89 -40.06 25.35 5.12
C ALA A 89 -39.01 25.22 6.24
N ILE A 90 -39.43 25.28 7.52
CA ILE A 90 -38.51 25.24 8.66
C ILE A 90 -37.83 23.86 8.80
N PRO A 91 -38.55 22.71 8.80
CA PRO A 91 -37.91 21.40 8.86
C PRO A 91 -37.00 21.11 7.67
N ILE A 92 -37.38 21.54 6.46
CA ILE A 92 -36.54 21.37 5.26
C ILE A 92 -35.24 22.17 5.41
N GLY A 93 -35.32 23.43 5.85
CA GLY A 93 -34.14 24.25 6.13
C GLY A 93 -33.21 23.63 7.18
N LEU A 94 -33.78 23.09 8.26
CA LEU A 94 -33.03 22.37 9.30
C LEU A 94 -32.34 21.11 8.77
N LEU A 95 -32.98 20.35 7.87
CA LEU A 95 -32.33 19.19 7.25
C LEU A 95 -31.16 19.61 6.36
N ILE A 96 -31.31 20.67 5.55
CA ILE A 96 -30.23 21.19 4.71
C ILE A 96 -29.02 21.62 5.56
N LEU A 97 -29.26 22.40 6.63
CA LEU A 97 -28.21 22.79 7.58
C LEU A 97 -27.59 21.57 8.26
N GLY A 98 -28.41 20.61 8.66
CA GLY A 98 -27.97 19.35 9.26
C GLY A 98 -27.05 18.56 8.34
N ILE A 99 -27.34 18.49 7.03
CA ILE A 99 -26.48 17.85 6.02
C ILE A 99 -25.11 18.54 5.98
N VAL A 100 -25.07 19.87 5.93
CA VAL A 100 -23.82 20.65 5.85
C VAL A 100 -22.96 20.42 7.10
N ILE A 101 -23.55 20.56 8.29
CA ILE A 101 -22.84 20.38 9.57
C ILE A 101 -22.36 18.93 9.73
N SER A 102 -23.20 17.96 9.37
CA SER A 102 -22.87 16.53 9.48
C SER A 102 -21.75 16.14 8.52
N LYS A 103 -21.72 16.69 7.30
CA LYS A 103 -20.60 16.53 6.36
C LYS A 103 -19.30 17.04 6.95
N LYS A 104 -19.33 18.27 7.48
CA LYS A 104 -18.15 18.91 8.08
C LYS A 104 -17.60 18.08 9.24
N LYS A 105 -18.46 17.70 10.19
CA LYS A 105 -18.08 16.93 11.38
C LYS A 105 -17.61 15.51 11.04
N ALA A 106 -18.25 14.86 10.06
CA ALA A 106 -17.78 13.56 9.59
C ALA A 106 -16.41 13.66 8.90
N LYS A 107 -16.13 14.76 8.18
CA LYS A 107 -14.82 14.99 7.57
C LYS A 107 -13.74 15.23 8.62
N GLU A 108 -14.02 16.05 9.64
CA GLU A 108 -13.11 16.31 10.76
C GLU A 108 -12.78 15.02 11.52
N ASP A 109 -13.80 14.25 11.92
CA ASP A 109 -13.58 13.00 12.66
C ASP A 109 -12.95 11.88 11.81
N ASN A 110 -13.11 11.93 10.47
CA ASN A 110 -12.46 10.99 9.55
C ASN A 110 -11.06 11.45 9.09
N GLY A 111 -10.58 12.63 9.52
CA GLY A 111 -9.27 13.13 9.12
C GLY A 111 -8.14 12.13 9.41
N ALA A 112 -8.15 11.53 10.61
CA ALA A 112 -7.17 10.50 10.98
C ALA A 112 -7.27 9.22 10.14
N TYR A 113 -8.47 8.87 9.65
CA TYR A 113 -8.66 7.74 8.76
C TYR A 113 -8.09 8.02 7.36
N GLU A 114 -8.37 9.20 6.80
CA GLU A 114 -7.83 9.61 5.50
C GLU A 114 -6.30 9.69 5.56
N ILE A 115 -5.74 10.31 6.60
CA ILE A 115 -4.28 10.36 6.80
C ILE A 115 -3.68 8.94 6.88
N ALA A 116 -4.29 8.02 7.64
CA ALA A 116 -3.80 6.65 7.75
C ALA A 116 -3.92 5.88 6.41
N LYS A 117 -4.96 6.17 5.62
CA LYS A 117 -5.14 5.61 4.28
C LYS A 117 -4.06 6.14 3.33
N ASP A 118 -3.84 7.45 3.33
CA ASP A 118 -2.84 8.11 2.47
C ASP A 118 -1.43 7.60 2.79
N MET A 119 -1.06 7.50 4.07
CA MET A 119 0.24 6.92 4.47
C MET A 119 0.41 5.47 4.00
N ALA A 120 -0.66 4.67 4.04
CA ALA A 120 -0.60 3.28 3.59
C ALA A 120 -0.49 3.17 2.06
N GLU A 121 -1.17 4.06 1.32
CA GLU A 121 -1.03 4.16 -0.13
C GLU A 121 0.37 4.64 -0.52
N GLU A 122 0.90 5.67 0.15
CA GLU A 122 2.26 6.16 -0.03
C GLU A 122 3.30 5.07 0.23
N LYS A 123 3.15 4.31 1.32
CA LYS A 123 4.03 3.16 1.61
C LYS A 123 4.01 2.13 0.47
N ARG A 124 2.85 1.86 -0.13
CA ARG A 124 2.75 0.96 -1.29
C ARG A 124 3.48 1.52 -2.51
N VAL A 125 3.31 2.80 -2.80
CA VAL A 125 4.00 3.47 -3.90
C VAL A 125 5.51 3.38 -3.70
N ASN A 126 6.00 3.70 -2.49
CA ASN A 126 7.42 3.63 -2.14
C ASN A 126 7.99 2.20 -2.29
N LEU A 127 7.25 1.17 -1.84
CA LEU A 127 7.68 -0.23 -2.01
C LEU A 127 7.78 -0.63 -3.49
N LEU A 128 6.86 -0.16 -4.33
CA LEU A 128 6.90 -0.41 -5.78
C LEU A 128 8.05 0.33 -6.46
N GLU A 129 8.34 1.55 -6.04
CA GLU A 129 9.47 2.32 -6.55
C GLU A 129 10.81 1.69 -6.15
N GLN A 130 10.96 1.29 -4.89
CA GLN A 130 12.12 0.52 -4.42
C GLN A 130 12.27 -0.78 -5.20
N SER A 131 11.18 -1.49 -5.48
CA SER A 131 11.21 -2.69 -6.31
C SER A 131 11.70 -2.40 -7.73
N LYS A 132 11.29 -1.28 -8.35
CA LYS A 132 11.78 -0.89 -9.69
C LYS A 132 13.25 -0.55 -9.67
N GLU A 133 13.71 0.17 -8.65
CA GLU A 133 15.13 0.50 -8.47
C GLU A 133 15.98 -0.77 -8.31
N LEU A 134 15.53 -1.72 -7.50
CA LEU A 134 16.18 -3.01 -7.32
C LEU A 134 16.21 -3.83 -8.62
N VAL A 135 15.14 -3.81 -9.42
CA VAL A 135 15.13 -4.46 -10.75
C VAL A 135 16.17 -3.83 -11.67
N SER A 136 16.31 -2.50 -11.66
CA SER A 136 17.34 -1.80 -12.43
C SER A 136 18.75 -2.20 -11.98
N LYS A 137 19.01 -2.16 -10.67
CA LYS A 137 20.31 -2.58 -10.09
C LYS A 137 20.63 -4.03 -10.39
N LYS A 138 19.64 -4.92 -10.31
CA LYS A 138 19.77 -6.33 -10.67
C LYS A 138 20.16 -6.48 -12.14
N SER A 139 19.43 -5.84 -13.05
CA SER A 139 19.70 -5.89 -14.48
C SER A 139 21.10 -5.37 -14.84
N GLN A 140 21.53 -4.27 -14.19
CA GLN A 140 22.90 -3.75 -14.35
C GLN A 140 23.96 -4.75 -13.89
N LEU A 141 23.75 -5.41 -12.76
CA LEU A 141 24.69 -6.41 -12.23
C LEU A 141 24.72 -7.68 -13.10
N GLU A 142 23.57 -8.14 -13.58
CA GLU A 142 23.47 -9.26 -14.54
C GLU A 142 24.17 -8.94 -15.86
N PHE A 143 24.04 -7.71 -16.36
CA PHE A 143 24.77 -7.26 -17.54
C PHE A 143 26.28 -7.21 -17.30
N GLN A 144 26.73 -6.71 -16.16
CA GLN A 144 28.16 -6.70 -15.79
C GLN A 144 28.73 -8.13 -15.66
N LEU A 145 27.94 -9.05 -15.09
CA LEU A 145 28.30 -10.47 -15.02
C LEU A 145 28.39 -11.09 -16.42
N ALA A 146 27.41 -10.86 -17.28
CA ALA A 146 27.41 -11.38 -18.66
C ALA A 146 28.54 -10.79 -19.52
N ALA A 147 28.95 -9.54 -19.27
CA ALA A 147 30.07 -8.90 -19.95
C ALA A 147 31.44 -9.44 -19.49
N ASN A 148 31.51 -10.14 -18.36
CA ASN A 148 32.75 -10.74 -17.89
C ASN A 148 33.05 -12.03 -18.69
N PRO A 149 34.17 -12.10 -19.44
CA PRO A 149 34.48 -13.27 -20.28
C PRO A 149 34.60 -14.57 -19.47
N ASN A 150 35.00 -14.49 -18.20
CA ASN A 150 35.12 -15.65 -17.32
C ASN A 150 33.76 -16.18 -16.83
N PHE A 151 32.67 -15.43 -17.01
CA PHE A 151 31.33 -15.86 -16.62
C PHE A 151 30.79 -16.96 -17.54
N VAL A 152 31.30 -17.04 -18.78
CA VAL A 152 31.00 -18.13 -19.74
C VAL A 152 31.45 -19.49 -19.20
N LEU A 153 32.48 -19.51 -18.34
CA LEU A 153 32.98 -20.74 -17.69
C LEU A 153 31.99 -21.31 -16.66
N ILE A 154 30.94 -20.57 -16.30
CA ILE A 154 29.92 -20.99 -15.34
C ILE A 154 28.66 -21.46 -16.10
N PRO A 155 28.36 -22.78 -16.10
CA PRO A 155 27.12 -23.31 -16.65
C PRO A 155 25.89 -22.68 -16.03
N GLU A 156 24.82 -22.49 -16.81
CA GLU A 156 23.61 -21.78 -16.36
C GLU A 156 22.97 -22.37 -15.10
N ASP A 157 22.94 -23.69 -14.99
CA ASP A 157 22.42 -24.44 -13.85
C ASP A 157 23.23 -24.22 -12.57
N LYS A 158 24.50 -23.82 -12.71
CA LYS A 158 25.45 -23.58 -11.61
C LYS A 158 25.67 -22.10 -11.29
N ARG A 159 24.93 -21.16 -11.91
CA ARG A 159 24.99 -19.71 -11.62
C ARG A 159 24.26 -19.37 -10.31
N LYS A 160 24.73 -19.95 -9.21
CA LYS A 160 24.22 -19.72 -7.84
C LYS A 160 25.36 -19.42 -6.90
N SER A 161 25.10 -18.61 -5.87
CA SER A 161 26.09 -18.25 -4.86
C SER A 161 26.68 -19.50 -4.16
N SER A 162 25.82 -20.50 -3.89
CA SER A 162 26.21 -21.78 -3.29
C SER A 162 27.18 -22.60 -4.14
N SER A 163 27.03 -22.53 -5.47
CA SER A 163 27.88 -23.25 -6.42
C SER A 163 29.27 -22.63 -6.48
N MET A 164 29.36 -21.29 -6.45
CA MET A 164 30.64 -20.58 -6.37
C MET A 164 31.36 -20.82 -5.03
N ALA A 165 30.60 -20.91 -3.93
CA ALA A 165 31.15 -21.27 -2.63
C ALA A 165 31.78 -22.67 -2.65
N ARG A 166 31.12 -23.64 -3.30
CA ARG A 166 31.69 -24.99 -3.50
C ARG A 166 32.91 -24.98 -4.42
N ALA A 167 32.89 -24.21 -5.50
CA ALA A 167 34.05 -24.05 -6.39
C ALA A 167 35.28 -23.53 -5.61
N LYS A 168 35.07 -22.50 -4.78
CA LYS A 168 36.10 -21.95 -3.89
C LYS A 168 36.67 -23.01 -2.95
N LEU A 169 35.82 -23.85 -2.34
CA LEU A 169 36.26 -24.93 -1.45
C LEU A 169 37.09 -25.98 -2.19
N PHE A 170 36.74 -26.34 -3.43
CA PHE A 170 37.54 -27.27 -4.23
C PHE A 170 38.92 -26.72 -4.58
N LEU A 171 39.02 -25.43 -4.90
CA LEU A 171 40.29 -24.74 -5.15
C LEU A 171 41.15 -24.67 -3.87
N GLN A 172 40.55 -24.27 -2.74
CA GLN A 172 41.26 -24.15 -1.47
C GLN A 172 41.75 -25.49 -0.92
N SER A 173 41.04 -26.58 -1.19
CA SER A 173 41.43 -27.94 -0.78
C SER A 173 42.43 -28.61 -1.72
N GLY A 174 42.86 -27.94 -2.80
CA GLY A 174 43.73 -28.52 -3.82
C GLY A 174 43.07 -29.63 -4.65
N LYS A 175 41.75 -29.84 -4.48
CA LYS A 175 40.98 -30.82 -5.26
C LYS A 175 40.72 -30.37 -6.68
N ALA A 176 40.89 -29.08 -6.98
CA ALA A 176 40.84 -28.52 -8.32
C ALA A 176 42.07 -27.66 -8.58
N THR A 177 42.61 -27.72 -9.81
CA THR A 177 43.81 -26.98 -10.21
C THR A 177 43.51 -25.55 -10.68
N ASP A 178 42.34 -25.34 -11.27
CA ASP A 178 41.87 -24.05 -11.78
C ASP A 178 40.34 -23.92 -11.63
N PHE A 179 39.82 -22.74 -11.93
CA PHE A 179 38.39 -22.47 -11.80
C PHE A 179 37.51 -23.34 -12.70
N GLU A 180 37.97 -23.69 -13.91
CA GLU A 180 37.18 -24.50 -14.83
C GLU A 180 37.04 -25.95 -14.34
N ASP A 181 38.14 -26.53 -13.83
CA ASP A 181 38.16 -27.83 -13.18
C ASP A 181 37.30 -27.83 -11.90
N ALA A 182 37.34 -26.74 -11.12
CA ALA A 182 36.47 -26.58 -9.96
C ALA A 182 34.98 -26.59 -10.38
N MET A 183 34.61 -25.89 -11.46
CA MET A 183 33.23 -25.84 -11.95
C MET A 183 32.71 -27.17 -12.51
N LYS A 184 33.59 -28.04 -13.01
CA LYS A 184 33.23 -29.42 -13.40
C LYS A 184 32.88 -30.30 -12.19
N LYS A 185 33.45 -29.99 -11.02
CA LYS A 185 33.30 -30.75 -9.76
C LYS A 185 32.17 -30.26 -8.85
N VAL A 186 31.68 -29.04 -9.06
CA VAL A 186 30.52 -28.43 -8.35
C VAL A 186 29.21 -29.07 -8.76
#